data_AF-A0A5P9NZ54-F1
#
_entry.id   AF-A0A5P9NZ54-F1
#
_cell.length_a   1.000
_cell.length_b   1.000
_cell.length_c   1.000
_cell.angle_alpha   90.00
_cell.angle_beta   90.00
_cell.angle_gamma   90.00
#
_symmetry.space_group_name_H-M   'P 1'
#
loop_
_entity.id
_entity.type
_entity.pdbx_description
1 polymer ?
#
loop_
_entity_poly.entity_id
_entity_poly.type
_entity_poly.pdbx_seq_one_letter_code
_entity_poly.pdbx_strand_id
1 'polypeptide(L)'
;MADTKKGRDKQARDADDRQRERELTEARDRADEAEPPFDEGDTVDETDESLESSRECHRRGCTEPAAFVVVERYQEETGHGAVEARAVLCHEHTAEESPVNLDSTDEDYLFRIHPLSEAETAK
;
A
#
# COMPACT_ATOMS: atom_id res chain seq x y z
N MET A 1 -43.29 -33.63 32.38
CA MET A 1 -42.68 -32.32 32.09
C MET A 1 -42.83 -32.09 30.61
N ALA A 2 -43.73 -31.21 30.17
CA ALA A 2 -44.00 -31.01 28.75
C ALA A 2 -43.46 -29.65 28.30
N ASP A 3 -42.54 -29.65 27.33
CA ASP A 3 -42.09 -28.44 26.66
C ASP A 3 -43.27 -27.76 25.98
N THR A 4 -43.78 -26.71 26.62
CA THR A 4 -44.81 -25.88 26.01
C THR A 4 -44.16 -25.04 24.92
N LYS A 5 -44.90 -24.74 23.84
CA LYS A 5 -44.47 -23.82 22.79
C LYS A 5 -43.91 -22.50 23.38
N LYS A 6 -44.59 -21.99 24.40
CA LYS A 6 -44.20 -20.79 25.16
C LYS A 6 -42.84 -20.93 25.86
N GLY A 7 -42.50 -22.12 26.37
CA GLY A 7 -41.19 -22.42 26.95
C GLY A 7 -40.08 -22.35 25.91
N ARG A 8 -40.30 -22.91 24.72
CA ARG A 8 -39.35 -22.87 23.60
C ARG A 8 -39.11 -21.44 23.09
N ASP A 9 -40.19 -20.65 22.96
CA ASP A 9 -40.09 -19.24 22.54
C ASP A 9 -39.31 -18.40 23.56
N LYS A 10 -39.44 -18.71 24.87
CA LYS A 10 -38.65 -18.04 25.91
C LYS A 10 -37.18 -18.42 25.82
N GLN A 11 -36.87 -19.70 25.69
CA GLN A 11 -35.50 -20.18 25.55
C GLN A 11 -34.80 -19.59 24.31
N ALA A 12 -35.52 -19.41 23.21
CA ALA A 12 -34.99 -18.78 22.00
C ALA A 12 -34.63 -17.30 22.22
N ARG A 13 -35.51 -16.54 22.90
CA ARG A 13 -35.22 -15.13 23.25
C ARG A 13 -34.04 -15.01 24.21
N ASP A 14 -34.03 -15.81 25.28
CA ASP A 14 -32.93 -15.82 26.26
C ASP A 14 -31.58 -16.26 25.64
N ALA A 15 -31.60 -17.00 24.53
CA ALA A 15 -30.40 -17.34 23.76
C ALA A 15 -29.93 -16.17 22.87
N ASP A 16 -30.86 -15.51 22.17
CA ASP A 16 -30.59 -14.35 21.32
C ASP A 16 -30.01 -13.17 22.13
N ASP A 17 -30.62 -12.86 23.28
CA ASP A 17 -30.17 -11.78 24.17
C ASP A 17 -28.72 -12.02 24.62
N ARG A 18 -28.41 -13.24 25.08
CA ARG A 18 -27.05 -13.62 25.50
C ARG A 18 -26.05 -13.64 24.36
N GLN A 19 -26.50 -13.79 23.12
CA GLN A 19 -25.61 -13.71 21.95
C GLN A 19 -25.27 -12.25 21.67
N ARG A 20 -26.28 -11.36 21.64
CA ARG A 20 -26.11 -9.92 21.44
C ARG A 20 -25.21 -9.27 22.48
N GLU A 21 -25.38 -9.63 23.75
CA GLU A 21 -24.54 -9.10 24.83
C GLU A 21 -23.05 -9.45 24.65
N ARG A 22 -22.76 -10.66 24.16
CA ARG A 22 -21.38 -11.09 23.84
C ARG A 22 -20.82 -10.32 22.66
N GLU A 23 -21.59 -10.20 21.59
CA GLU A 23 -21.18 -9.45 20.39
C GLU A 23 -20.82 -7.99 20.74
N LEU A 24 -21.63 -7.34 21.58
CA LEU A 24 -21.34 -5.97 22.04
C LEU A 24 -20.12 -5.88 22.95
N THR A 25 -19.92 -6.86 23.84
CA THR A 25 -18.77 -6.88 24.75
C THR A 25 -17.48 -7.13 23.98
N GLU A 26 -17.47 -8.07 23.04
CA GLU A 26 -16.31 -8.39 22.20
C GLU A 26 -15.97 -7.24 21.24
N ALA A 27 -16.98 -6.57 20.67
CA ALA A 27 -16.75 -5.38 19.86
C ALA A 27 -16.07 -4.26 20.65
N ARG A 28 -16.44 -4.10 21.93
CA ARG A 28 -15.82 -3.13 22.82
C ARG A 28 -14.40 -3.54 23.23
N ASP A 29 -14.20 -4.80 23.60
CA ASP A 29 -12.89 -5.34 23.96
C ASP A 29 -11.87 -5.19 22.82
N ARG A 30 -12.29 -5.49 21.58
CA ARG A 30 -11.48 -5.25 20.37
C ARG A 30 -11.16 -3.77 20.13
N ALA A 31 -12.06 -2.87 20.49
CA ALA A 31 -11.84 -1.43 20.34
C ALA A 31 -10.93 -0.85 21.45
N ASP A 32 -10.92 -1.49 22.63
CA ASP A 32 -10.03 -1.17 23.75
C ASP A 32 -8.65 -1.89 23.63
N GLU A 33 -8.49 -2.82 22.67
CA GLU A 33 -7.18 -3.41 22.33
C GLU A 33 -6.26 -2.31 21.82
N ALA A 34 -5.07 -2.18 22.43
CA ALA A 34 -4.12 -1.15 22.05
C ALA A 34 -3.76 -1.33 20.56
N GLU A 35 -4.00 -0.28 19.76
CA GLU A 35 -3.53 -0.26 18.39
C GLU A 35 -2.02 -0.55 18.38
N PRO A 36 -1.55 -1.35 17.39
CA PRO A 36 -0.12 -1.55 17.25
C PRO A 36 0.55 -0.19 17.19
N PRO A 37 1.74 -0.03 17.80
CA PRO A 37 2.47 1.21 17.65
C PRO A 37 2.63 1.46 16.15
N PHE A 38 2.15 2.61 15.69
CA PHE A 38 2.53 3.12 14.38
C PHE A 38 4.06 3.14 14.40
N ASP A 39 4.67 2.47 13.43
CA ASP A 39 6.12 2.53 13.25
C ASP A 39 6.49 4.01 13.19
N GLU A 40 7.33 4.49 14.11
CA GLU A 40 7.64 5.92 14.31
C GLU A 40 8.32 6.59 13.09
N GLY A 41 8.37 5.92 11.94
CA GLY A 41 8.66 6.50 10.63
C GLY A 41 7.46 7.12 9.89
N ASP A 42 6.24 7.04 10.44
CA ASP A 42 5.03 7.70 9.89
C ASP A 42 4.46 8.73 10.88
N THR A 43 5.32 9.56 11.47
CA THR A 43 4.87 10.85 11.99
C THR A 43 4.64 11.76 10.78
N VAL A 44 3.39 11.99 10.41
CA VAL A 44 3.04 13.11 9.52
C VAL A 44 3.25 14.41 10.32
N ASP A 45 4.52 14.78 10.44
CA ASP A 45 4.89 16.18 10.51
C ASP A 45 4.51 16.77 9.14
N GLU A 46 3.58 17.72 9.11
CA GLU A 46 3.31 18.54 7.92
C GLU A 46 4.49 19.51 7.65
N THR A 47 5.71 18.98 7.67
CA THR A 47 6.92 19.66 7.22
C THR A 47 7.64 18.69 6.30
N ASP A 48 7.55 18.95 4.99
CA ASP A 48 8.54 18.71 3.92
C ASP A 48 9.29 17.36 3.77
N GLU A 49 9.35 16.43 4.74
CA GLU A 49 10.16 15.21 4.66
C GLU A 49 9.58 14.15 3.69
N SER A 50 8.26 14.19 3.46
CA SER A 50 7.62 13.40 2.38
C SER A 50 8.02 13.88 0.96
N LEU A 51 8.42 15.15 0.82
CA LEU A 51 8.95 15.69 -0.43
C LEU A 51 10.47 15.46 -0.52
N GLU A 52 11.19 15.45 0.61
CA GLU A 52 12.61 15.12 0.64
C GLU A 52 12.87 13.64 0.30
N SER A 53 12.07 12.70 0.83
CA SER A 53 12.14 11.28 0.45
C SER A 53 11.79 11.01 -1.03
N SER A 54 10.93 11.85 -1.63
CA SER A 54 10.67 11.83 -3.07
C SER A 54 11.84 12.38 -3.91
N ARG A 55 12.78 13.08 -3.26
CA ARG A 55 14.00 13.63 -3.85
C ARG A 55 15.24 12.82 -3.49
N GLU A 56 15.15 11.75 -2.71
CA GLU A 56 16.25 10.83 -2.46
C GLU A 56 16.28 9.70 -3.49
N CYS A 57 17.47 9.18 -3.76
CA CYS A 57 17.64 8.04 -4.64
C CYS A 57 16.92 6.80 -4.08
N HIS A 58 16.11 6.14 -4.90
CA HIS A 58 15.38 4.92 -4.51
C HIS A 58 16.29 3.72 -4.21
N ARG A 59 17.58 3.77 -4.56
CA ARG A 59 18.51 2.68 -4.29
C ARG A 59 18.77 2.54 -2.79
N ARG A 60 18.68 1.30 -2.30
CA ARG A 60 18.86 0.97 -0.89
C ARG A 60 20.21 1.44 -0.37
N GLY A 61 20.19 2.26 0.67
CA GLY A 61 21.40 2.80 1.30
C GLY A 61 22.04 3.96 0.55
N CYS A 62 21.39 4.50 -0.48
CA CYS A 62 21.79 5.73 -1.14
C CYS A 62 20.94 6.88 -0.60
N THR A 63 21.59 7.91 -0.06
CA THR A 63 20.96 9.16 0.38
C THR A 63 21.30 10.33 -0.54
N GLU A 64 21.85 10.05 -1.74
CA GLU A 64 22.08 11.08 -2.73
C GLU A 64 20.77 11.61 -3.29
N PRO A 65 20.72 12.89 -3.66
CA PRO A 65 19.52 13.45 -4.28
C PRO A 65 19.28 12.79 -5.64
N ALA A 66 18.05 12.32 -5.84
CA ALA A 66 17.55 11.90 -7.12
C ALA A 66 17.57 13.07 -8.10
N ALA A 67 18.02 12.79 -9.31
CA ALA A 67 18.05 13.75 -10.42
C ALA A 67 17.12 13.32 -11.57
N PHE A 68 16.78 12.04 -11.65
CA PHE A 68 15.99 11.47 -12.74
C PHE A 68 14.85 10.60 -12.23
N VAL A 69 13.82 10.46 -13.06
CA VAL A 69 12.77 9.46 -12.98
C VAL A 69 12.97 8.49 -14.13
N VAL A 70 13.16 7.23 -13.80
CA VAL A 70 13.17 6.11 -14.74
C VAL A 70 11.78 5.50 -14.74
N VAL A 71 11.18 5.40 -15.93
CA VAL A 71 9.86 4.81 -16.15
C VAL A 71 10.01 3.65 -17.12
N GLU A 72 9.60 2.46 -16.70
CA GLU A 72 9.50 1.28 -17.55
C GLU A 72 8.05 0.79 -17.59
N ARG A 73 7.48 0.74 -18.79
CA ARG A 73 6.16 0.17 -19.04
C ARG A 73 6.30 -1.16 -19.77
N TYR A 74 5.65 -2.19 -19.24
CA TYR A 74 5.73 -3.55 -19.76
C TYR A 74 4.43 -4.31 -19.53
N GLN A 75 4.22 -5.37 -20.30
CA GLN A 75 3.08 -6.28 -20.12
C GLN A 75 3.43 -7.33 -19.07
N GLU A 76 2.60 -7.49 -18.05
CA GLU A 76 2.83 -8.52 -17.04
C GLU A 76 2.40 -9.92 -17.53
N GLU A 77 3.18 -10.94 -17.18
CA GLU A 77 2.94 -12.33 -17.58
C GLU A 77 1.62 -12.90 -17.02
N THR A 78 1.13 -12.33 -15.93
CA THR A 78 -0.13 -12.69 -15.26
C THR A 78 -1.37 -12.19 -16.02
N GLY A 79 -1.19 -11.36 -17.06
CA GLY A 79 -2.27 -10.93 -17.94
C GLY A 79 -3.20 -9.88 -17.32
N HIS A 80 -2.81 -9.20 -16.23
CA HIS A 80 -3.61 -8.10 -15.66
C HIS A 80 -3.44 -6.77 -16.41
N GLY A 81 -2.52 -6.68 -17.39
CA GLY A 81 -2.39 -5.57 -18.32
C GLY A 81 -1.00 -4.95 -18.34
N ALA A 82 -0.90 -3.72 -18.86
CA ALA A 82 0.36 -2.99 -18.89
C ALA A 82 0.64 -2.39 -17.51
N VAL A 83 1.80 -2.71 -16.95
CA VAL A 83 2.31 -2.17 -15.70
C VAL A 83 3.31 -1.06 -16.02
N GLU A 84 3.21 0.04 -15.28
CA GLU A 84 4.19 1.13 -15.30
C GLU A 84 4.97 1.15 -13.99
N ALA A 85 6.25 0.81 -14.05
CA ALA A 85 7.19 0.90 -12.95
C ALA A 85 7.93 2.24 -13.01
N ARG A 86 7.99 2.96 -11.88
CA ARG A 86 8.67 4.25 -11.76
C ARG A 86 9.67 4.23 -10.61
N ALA A 87 10.87 4.75 -10.85
CA ALA A 87 11.92 4.88 -9.84
C ALA A 87 12.62 6.23 -9.96
N VAL A 88 12.85 6.91 -8.84
CA VAL A 88 13.63 8.15 -8.77
C VAL A 88 15.07 7.83 -8.38
N LEU A 89 16.06 8.30 -9.14
CA LEU A 89 17.46 7.88 -9.01
C LEU A 89 18.44 9.04 -9.17
N CYS A 90 19.59 8.95 -8.51
CA CYS A 90 20.71 9.86 -8.70
C CYS A 90 21.41 9.59 -10.06
N HIS A 91 22.35 10.46 -10.45
CA HIS A 91 23.08 10.33 -11.72
C HIS A 91 23.82 8.98 -11.84
N GLU A 92 24.48 8.53 -10.77
CA GLU A 92 25.27 7.31 -10.79
C GLU A 92 24.38 6.08 -11.00
N HIS A 93 23.36 5.92 -10.16
CA HIS A 93 22.45 4.79 -10.25
C HIS A 93 21.61 4.80 -11.52
N THR A 94 21.22 5.98 -12.04
CA THR A 94 20.53 6.07 -13.34
C THR A 94 21.40 5.54 -14.49
N ALA A 95 22.72 5.73 -14.43
CA ALA A 95 23.65 5.21 -15.43
C ALA A 95 23.83 3.69 -15.37
N GLU A 96 23.54 3.09 -14.21
CA GLU A 96 23.56 1.64 -14.02
C GLU A 96 22.21 0.98 -14.35
N GLU A 97 21.12 1.74 -14.41
CA GLU A 97 19.82 1.21 -14.78
C GLU A 97 19.80 0.76 -16.24
N SER A 98 19.23 -0.42 -16.44
CA SER A 98 19.02 -1.01 -17.75
C SER A 98 17.59 -1.55 -17.84
N PRO A 99 16.96 -1.53 -19.03
CA PRO A 99 15.65 -2.13 -19.22
C PRO A 99 15.69 -3.61 -18.81
N VAL A 100 14.82 -4.00 -17.88
CA VAL A 100 14.83 -5.34 -17.27
C VAL A 100 13.77 -6.26 -17.88
N ASN A 101 12.72 -5.71 -18.49
CA ASN A 101 11.59 -6.48 -19.03
C ASN A 101 11.67 -6.67 -20.56
N LEU A 102 12.86 -6.98 -21.09
CA LEU A 102 13.09 -7.15 -22.55
C LEU A 102 12.31 -8.34 -23.16
N ASP A 103 11.96 -9.35 -22.37
CA ASP A 103 11.13 -10.46 -22.83
C ASP A 103 9.68 -10.05 -23.12
N SER A 104 9.26 -8.86 -22.66
CA SER A 104 7.93 -8.28 -22.90
C SER A 104 7.94 -7.15 -23.94
N THR A 105 8.83 -7.24 -24.94
CA THR A 105 8.96 -6.24 -26.02
C THR A 105 7.75 -6.32 -26.97
N ASP A 106 6.58 -5.94 -26.47
CA ASP A 106 5.37 -5.72 -27.25
C ASP A 106 5.34 -4.28 -27.80
N GLU A 107 4.36 -3.97 -28.63
CA GLU A 107 4.13 -2.64 -29.21
C GLU A 107 3.95 -1.51 -28.18
N ASP A 108 3.66 -1.86 -26.93
CA ASP A 108 3.39 -0.95 -25.82
C ASP A 108 4.56 -0.85 -24.81
N TYR A 109 5.66 -1.60 -25.05
CA TYR A 109 6.87 -1.55 -24.22
C TYR A 109 7.57 -0.20 -24.34
N LEU A 110 7.86 0.43 -23.20
CA LEU A 110 8.53 1.73 -23.16
C LEU A 110 9.51 1.82 -21.99
N PHE A 111 10.73 2.23 -22.27
CA PHE A 111 11.72 2.61 -21.26
C PHE A 111 12.13 4.07 -21.48
N ARG A 112 11.92 4.92 -20.47
CA ARG A 112 12.21 6.36 -20.54
C ARG A 112 12.89 6.85 -19.28
N ILE A 113 13.82 7.78 -19.47
CA ILE A 113 14.51 8.48 -18.39
C ILE A 113 14.22 9.97 -18.58
N HIS A 114 13.63 10.59 -17.56
CA HIS A 114 13.31 12.01 -17.53
C HIS A 114 14.02 12.68 -16.35
N PRO A 115 14.55 13.90 -16.48
CA PRO A 115 15.03 14.64 -15.32
C PRO A 115 13.84 15.01 -14.42
N LEU A 116 14.04 14.99 -13.10
CA LEU A 116 12.99 15.24 -12.11
C LEU A 116 12.33 16.61 -12.26
N SER A 117 13.12 17.63 -12.64
CA SER A 117 12.59 18.98 -12.92
C SER A 117 11.50 19.01 -14.01
N GLU A 118 11.57 18.11 -14.99
CA GLU A 118 10.54 17.98 -16.04
C GLU A 118 9.37 17.09 -15.56
N ALA A 119 9.63 16.07 -14.75
CA ALA A 119 8.63 15.13 -14.24
C ALA A 119 7.69 15.78 -13.19
N GLU A 120 8.20 16.65 -12.32
CA GLU A 120 7.39 17.39 -11.34
C GLU A 120 6.38 18.34 -12.00
N THR A 121 6.68 18.80 -13.22
CA THR A 121 5.84 19.73 -14.00
C THR A 121 4.76 19.00 -14.83
N ALA A 122 4.89 17.68 -15.02
CA ALA A 122 4.03 16.87 -15.91
C ALA A 122 2.85 16.18 -15.19
N LYS A 123 2.63 16.48 -13.90
CA LYS A 123 1.53 15.94 -13.08
C LYS A 123 0.26 16.77 -13.23
#